data_AF-A0A365H2R8-F1
#
_entry.id   AF-A0A365H2R8-F1
#
_cell.length_a   1.000
_cell.length_b   1.000
_cell.length_c   1.000
_cell.angle_alpha   90.00
_cell.angle_beta   90.00
_cell.angle_gamma   90.00
#
_symmetry.space_group_name_H-M   'P 1'
#
loop_
_entity.id
_entity.type
_entity.pdbx_description
1 polymer ?
#
loop_
_entity_poly.entity_id
_entity_poly.type
_entity_poly.pdbx_seq_one_letter_code
_entity_poly.pdbx_strand_id
1 'polypeptide(L)'
;MNLTDAARMLLTESAAHPELLRDARLAYDEFAGGRQVPHTLLSRMLGEAGRKGVFPALRERHGERAVNDMITVLAREIDRQAPVAPRAR
;
A
#
# COMPACT_ATOMS: atom_id res chain seq x y z
N MET A 1 0.05 13.07 1.77
CA MET A 1 -0.77 11.87 1.48
C MET A 1 -1.04 11.14 2.78
N ASN A 2 -2.26 10.67 3.02
CA ASN A 2 -2.61 9.84 4.18
C ASN A 2 -2.79 8.35 3.78
N LEU A 3 -3.05 7.47 4.76
CA LEU A 3 -3.20 6.02 4.51
C LEU A 3 -4.39 5.69 3.60
N THR A 4 -5.50 6.41 3.76
CA THR A 4 -6.69 6.25 2.93
C THR A 4 -6.41 6.63 1.47
N ASP A 5 -5.73 7.75 1.23
CA ASP A 5 -5.32 8.18 -0.11
C ASP A 5 -4.37 7.17 -0.75
N ALA A 6 -3.41 6.65 0.03
CA ALA A 6 -2.45 5.67 -0.45
C ALA A 6 -3.13 4.35 -0.84
N ALA A 7 -4.04 3.83 -0.01
CA ALA A 7 -4.83 2.65 -0.32
C ALA A 7 -5.75 2.88 -1.53
N ARG A 8 -6.33 4.07 -1.66
CA ARG A 8 -7.17 4.45 -2.81
C ARG A 8 -6.38 4.46 -4.11
N MET A 9 -5.18 5.02 -4.12
CA MET A 9 -4.32 5.02 -5.31
C MET A 9 -3.98 3.60 -5.74
N LEU A 10 -3.62 2.73 -4.80
CA LEU A 10 -3.35 1.34 -5.13
C LEU A 10 -4.60 0.64 -5.67
N LEU A 11 -5.76 0.88 -5.04
CA LEU A 11 -7.06 0.34 -5.46
C LEU A 11 -7.42 0.71 -6.91
N THR A 12 -7.18 1.96 -7.33
CA THR A 12 -7.54 2.41 -8.68
C THR A 12 -6.77 1.68 -9.79
N GLU A 13 -5.52 1.30 -9.53
CA GLU A 13 -4.68 0.57 -10.49
C GLU A 13 -4.72 -0.96 -10.30
N SER A 14 -5.49 -1.45 -9.32
CA SER A 14 -5.60 -2.88 -9.03
C SER A 14 -6.73 -3.58 -9.81
N ALA A 15 -7.50 -2.87 -10.63
CA ALA A 15 -8.66 -3.42 -11.34
C ALA A 15 -8.34 -4.65 -12.21
N ALA A 16 -7.13 -4.71 -12.78
CA ALA A 16 -6.66 -5.84 -13.58
C ALA A 16 -6.16 -7.05 -12.75
N HIS A 17 -6.12 -6.92 -11.41
CA HIS A 17 -5.53 -7.89 -10.50
C HIS A 17 -6.52 -8.23 -9.35
N PRO A 18 -7.38 -9.24 -9.50
CA PRO A 18 -8.48 -9.50 -8.58
C PRO A 18 -8.08 -9.72 -7.12
N GLU A 19 -6.95 -10.38 -6.87
CA GLU A 19 -6.43 -10.62 -5.50
C GLU A 19 -6.00 -9.30 -4.85
N LEU A 20 -5.19 -8.52 -5.57
CA LEU A 20 -4.73 -7.21 -5.12
C LEU A 20 -5.89 -6.22 -4.94
N LEU A 21 -6.88 -6.27 -5.84
CA LEU A 21 -8.08 -5.44 -5.75
C LEU A 21 -8.84 -5.68 -4.46
N ARG A 22 -8.98 -6.95 -4.05
CA ARG A 22 -9.65 -7.31 -2.79
C ARG A 22 -8.90 -6.78 -1.58
N ASP A 23 -7.58 -6.95 -1.55
CA ASP A 23 -6.74 -6.48 -0.44
C ASP A 23 -6.74 -4.95 -0.35
N ALA A 24 -6.58 -4.27 -1.49
CA ALA A 24 -6.59 -2.82 -1.56
C ALA A 24 -7.96 -2.23 -1.17
N ARG A 25 -9.05 -2.91 -1.55
CA ARG A 25 -10.41 -2.51 -1.17
C ARG A 25 -10.60 -2.64 0.34
N LEU A 26 -10.23 -3.79 0.90
CA LEU A 26 -10.32 -4.01 2.34
C LEU A 26 -9.51 -2.96 3.11
N ALA A 27 -8.26 -2.73 2.71
CA ALA A 27 -7.43 -1.71 3.34
C ALA A 27 -8.04 -0.31 3.25
N TYR A 28 -8.57 0.08 2.08
CA TYR A 28 -9.24 1.36 1.90
C TYR A 28 -10.46 1.51 2.79
N ASP A 29 -11.34 0.50 2.85
CA ASP A 29 -12.58 0.55 3.64
C ASP A 29 -12.30 0.62 5.15
N GLU A 30 -11.27 -0.09 5.62
CA GLU A 30 -10.79 -0.02 7.01
C GLU A 30 -10.23 1.37 7.34
N PHE A 31 -9.34 1.92 6.51
CA PHE A 31 -8.78 3.25 6.72
C PHE A 31 -9.83 4.37 6.62
N ALA A 32 -10.75 4.27 5.67
CA ALA A 32 -11.88 5.19 5.54
C ALA A 32 -12.80 5.16 6.78
N GLY A 33 -12.91 3.99 7.41
CA GLY A 33 -13.61 3.81 8.69
C GLY A 33 -12.79 4.19 9.93
N GLY A 34 -11.58 4.72 9.77
CA GLY A 34 -10.67 5.05 10.88
C GLY A 34 -10.12 3.84 11.64
N ARG A 35 -10.25 2.63 11.06
CA ARG A 35 -9.75 1.39 11.65
C ARG A 35 -8.31 1.13 11.20
N GLN A 36 -7.61 0.32 11.99
CA GLN A 36 -6.26 -0.12 11.66
C GLN A 36 -6.30 -1.34 10.75
N VAL A 37 -5.39 -1.36 9.77
CA VAL A 37 -5.18 -2.51 8.89
C VAL A 37 -3.96 -3.29 9.37
N PRO A 38 -4.02 -4.62 9.54
CA PRO A 38 -2.86 -5.39 9.96
C PRO A 38 -1.66 -5.23 9.02
N HIS A 39 -0.47 -5.03 9.58
CA HIS A 39 0.76 -4.86 8.80
C HIS A 39 1.05 -6.02 7.84
N THR A 40 0.60 -7.24 8.15
CA THR A 40 0.72 -8.41 7.28
C THR A 40 -0.07 -8.25 5.99
N LEU A 41 -1.29 -7.68 6.07
CA LEU A 41 -2.10 -7.36 4.89
C LEU A 41 -1.43 -6.25 4.08
N LEU A 42 -0.96 -5.18 4.73
CA LEU A 42 -0.26 -4.08 4.04
C LEU A 42 1.02 -4.55 3.33
N SER A 43 1.80 -5.42 3.98
CA SER A 43 3.02 -5.99 3.41
C SER A 43 2.71 -6.90 2.21
N ARG A 44 1.69 -7.75 2.34
CA ARG A 44 1.22 -8.61 1.25
C ARG A 44 0.77 -7.77 0.05
N MET A 45 -0.02 -6.73 0.30
CA MET A 45 -0.54 -5.82 -0.71
C MET A 45 0.59 -5.11 -1.48
N LEU A 46 1.60 -4.57 -0.78
CA LEU A 46 2.78 -3.97 -1.43
C LEU A 46 3.59 -5.00 -2.23
N GLY A 47 3.79 -6.20 -1.69
CA GLY A 47 4.50 -7.29 -2.36
C GLY A 47 3.75 -7.79 -3.61
N GLU A 48 2.42 -7.86 -3.57
CA GLU A 48 1.59 -8.19 -4.73
C GLU A 48 1.62 -7.10 -5.79
N ALA A 49 1.47 -5.83 -5.41
CA ALA A 49 1.59 -4.70 -6.33
C ALA A 49 2.94 -4.68 -7.08
N GLY A 50 4.04 -4.98 -6.36
CA GLY A 50 5.37 -5.12 -6.95
C GLY A 50 5.46 -6.29 -7.93
N ARG A 51 4.98 -7.48 -7.53
CA ARG A 51 5.02 -8.69 -8.38
C ARG A 51 4.14 -8.59 -9.63
N LYS A 52 3.03 -7.86 -9.55
CA LYS A 52 2.07 -7.70 -10.66
C LYS A 52 2.38 -6.51 -11.56
N GLY A 53 3.42 -5.73 -11.26
CA GLY A 53 3.83 -4.60 -12.11
C GLY A 53 2.90 -3.40 -12.02
N VAL A 54 2.27 -3.17 -10.87
CA VAL A 54 1.33 -2.05 -10.67
C VAL A 54 2.06 -0.72 -10.48
N PHE A 55 3.28 -0.73 -9.92
CA PHE A 55 4.04 0.49 -9.68
C PHE A 55 4.41 1.27 -10.96
N PRO A 56 4.84 0.64 -12.07
CA PRO A 56 4.98 1.32 -13.36
C PRO A 56 3.72 2.07 -13.80
N ALA A 57 2.56 1.40 -13.82
CA ALA A 57 1.29 2.02 -14.20
C ALA A 57 0.91 3.20 -13.29
N LEU A 58 1.10 3.03 -11.98
CA LEU A 58 0.91 4.11 -11.00
C LEU A 58 1.85 5.30 -11.27
N ARG A 59 3.12 5.05 -11.63
CA ARG A 59 4.12 6.10 -11.90
C ARG A 59 3.79 6.86 -13.18
N GLU A 60 3.31 6.17 -14.22
CA GLU A 60 2.86 6.80 -15.46
C GLU A 60 1.66 7.73 -15.23
N ARG A 61 0.70 7.29 -14.41
CA ARG A 61 -0.54 8.03 -14.19
C ARG A 61 -0.45 9.14 -13.13
N HIS A 62 0.29 8.91 -12.05
CA HIS A 62 0.35 9.80 -10.88
C HIS A 62 1.71 10.48 -10.68
N GLY A 63 2.74 10.05 -11.42
CA GLY A 63 4.10 10.53 -11.27
C GLY A 63 4.87 9.81 -10.16
N GLU A 64 6.20 9.74 -10.32
CA GLU A 64 7.09 9.01 -9.41
C GLU A 64 6.99 9.47 -7.95
N ARG A 65 6.90 10.79 -7.73
CA ARG A 65 6.80 11.37 -6.38
C ARG A 65 5.57 10.87 -5.63
N ALA A 66 4.41 10.85 -6.28
CA ALA A 66 3.17 10.41 -5.63
C ALA A 66 3.23 8.91 -5.27
N VAL A 67 3.82 8.10 -6.13
CA VAL A 67 4.02 6.66 -5.86
C VAL A 67 5.00 6.43 -4.71
N ASN A 68 6.10 7.19 -4.66
CA ASN A 68 7.05 7.08 -3.56
C ASN A 68 6.44 7.55 -2.23
N ASP A 69 5.64 8.61 -2.23
CA ASP A 69 4.90 9.07 -1.06
C ASP A 69 3.90 8.00 -0.58
N MET A 70 3.17 7.37 -1.50
CA MET A 70 2.24 6.27 -1.21
C MET A 70 2.96 5.09 -0.55
N ILE A 71 4.05 4.60 -1.16
CA ILE A 71 4.85 3.50 -0.61
C ILE A 71 5.39 3.87 0.78
N THR A 72 5.90 5.09 0.93
CA THR A 72 6.48 5.56 2.20
C THR A 72 5.46 5.59 3.33
N VAL A 73 4.24 6.07 3.08
CA VAL A 73 3.19 6.12 4.11
C VAL A 73 2.76 4.71 4.53
N LEU A 74 2.59 3.79 3.57
CA LEU A 74 2.25 2.40 3.86
C LEU A 74 3.39 1.66 4.60
N ALA A 75 4.64 1.86 4.18
CA ALA A 75 5.80 1.28 4.84
C ALA A 75 5.97 1.79 6.28
N ARG A 76 5.77 3.08 6.52
CA ARG A 76 5.80 3.65 7.88
C ARG A 76 4.72 3.05 8.79
N GLU A 77 3.53 2.78 8.25
CA GLU A 77 2.46 2.14 9.01
C GLU A 77 2.79 0.68 9.34
N ILE A 78 3.44 -0.03 8.41
CA ILE A 78 3.97 -1.37 8.66
C ILE A 78 5.03 -1.32 9.78
N ASP A 79 6.03 -0.44 9.66
CA ASP A 79 7.11 -0.30 10.64
C ASP A 79 6.59 0.13 12.02
N ARG A 80 5.51 0.92 12.06
CA ARG A 80 4.83 1.31 13.32
C ARG A 80 4.24 0.12 14.06
N GLN A 81 3.67 -0.85 13.34
CA GLN A 81 3.03 -2.03 13.92
C GLN A 81 4.00 -3.19 14.15
N ALA A 82 5.01 -3.31 13.29
CA ALA A 82 6.06 -4.33 13.35
C ALA A 82 7.42 -3.64 13.19
N PRO A 83 7.98 -3.07 14.28
CA PRO A 83 9.26 -2.38 14.21
C PRO A 83 10.33 -3.31 13.67
N VAL A 84 11.02 -2.90 12.60
CA VAL A 84 12.19 -3.62 12.11
C VAL A 84 13.22 -3.61 13.24
N ALA A 85 13.56 -4.80 13.76
CA ALA A 85 14.58 -4.92 14.80
C ALA A 85 15.86 -4.23 14.33
N PRO A 86 16.53 -3.42 15.18
CA PRO A 86 17.78 -2.80 14.80
C PRO A 86 18.74 -3.90 14.37
N ARG A 87 19.25 -3.80 13.14
CA ARG A 87 20.23 -4.76 12.61
C ARG A 87 21.41 -4.77 13.58
N ALA A 88 21.59 -5.86 14.31
CA ALA A 88 22.79 -6.06 15.12
C ALA A 88 23.99 -5.92 14.18
N ARG A 89 24.86 -4.98 14.52
CA ARG A 89 25.98 -4.53 13.68
C ARG A 89 27.18 -5.45 13.82
#